data_AF-A0A9P2ZUU1-F1
#
_entry.id   AF-A0A9P2ZUU1-F1
#
_cell.length_a   1.000
_cell.length_b   1.000
_cell.length_c   1.000
_cell.angle_alpha   90.00
_cell.angle_beta   90.00
_cell.angle_gamma   90.00
#
_symmetry.space_group_name_H-M   'P 1'
#
loop_
_entity.id
_entity.type
_entity.pdbx_description
1 polymer ?
#
loop_
_entity_poly.entity_id
_entity_poly.type
_entity_poly.pdbx_seq_one_letter_code
_entity_poly.pdbx_strand_id
1 'polypeptide(L)'
;MSTVFQPQQPAAVQPLKRIESHYRIFLARRWLGLSWRSAILCSAVTASALFTASGGQASIVPSGAALGLAGFALAIYPILWTRRSFVTSPLRLPASDNLAGTTFSILLSPRLVHLLTSYFLAGAIFAAGYCWVLDWYCPDSALGLWTPTPRHPWHLNERFIFLVLGNSTLFLLAGLQDVFAHSLRPVWPLKRSPFTRAVQNALAMAFPGPDDFNPSSMTGGSFVLFVLTYFFGRRSAWRFLVQHSAGLLTPFVINFAKSSRNTITYSLVGHLMLLRMTMALATSMPFAAIMPYVTQPLSFDSFTSKSPYTPDTYLLMALKLDEPYYRHFTLMELLRVANTPARRKAIFSDMSRSPPLINSLWQEMLLSLGRSYQTLSSRASAPASRPPSVIKPASTGPDPRSIAIKQADIFRPVVKQKSTLSLALQNVLDGPIRATPPTPVAKVGEAAMIVRQRAVKSAEDVQAQVVGRIEATPLGSKVVSEAKGWSARTNAWVGRTWATRRFDGVLPDVESALWIIDIFATLAVSSIEEDTYGYVQQVLPATMEAIVRYRSALLSLQNELVMAASSLGPSSAAGAEEAKLLLAVPIEACEGSIRRISDRFGPSLSAFRFPPAIGHALADICKPAS
;
A
#
# COMPACT_ATOMS: atom_id res chain seq x y z
N MET A 1 28.15 -39.86 -45.96
CA MET A 1 28.13 -38.45 -45.51
C MET A 1 26.87 -38.23 -44.69
N SER A 2 26.95 -38.41 -43.37
CA SER A 2 25.85 -38.15 -42.44
C SER A 2 26.25 -36.98 -41.55
N THR A 3 25.72 -35.79 -41.85
CA THR A 3 25.85 -34.61 -41.01
C THR A 3 25.06 -34.84 -39.72
N VAL A 4 25.78 -35.23 -38.67
CA VAL A 4 25.26 -35.30 -37.31
C VAL A 4 24.85 -33.87 -36.90
N PHE A 5 23.54 -33.64 -36.80
CA PHE A 5 22.99 -32.43 -36.21
C PHE A 5 23.46 -32.35 -34.76
N GLN A 6 24.50 -31.55 -34.51
CA GLN A 6 24.88 -31.15 -33.16
C GLN A 6 23.69 -30.38 -32.58
N PRO A 7 23.07 -30.86 -31.49
CA PRO A 7 21.99 -30.12 -30.85
C PRO A 7 22.56 -28.75 -30.46
N GLN A 8 21.99 -27.68 -31.02
CA GLN A 8 22.33 -26.31 -30.67
C GLN A 8 22.32 -26.20 -29.14
N GLN A 9 23.48 -25.94 -28.55
CA GLN A 9 23.59 -25.65 -27.14
C GLN A 9 22.61 -24.50 -26.83
N PRO A 10 21.70 -24.66 -25.86
CA PRO A 10 20.76 -23.60 -25.51
C PRO A 10 21.57 -22.35 -25.16
N ALA A 11 21.24 -21.23 -25.82
CA ALA A 11 21.92 -19.96 -25.63
C ALA A 11 22.14 -19.68 -24.14
N ALA A 12 23.38 -19.38 -23.76
CA ALA A 12 23.76 -19.18 -22.37
C ALA A 12 22.82 -18.17 -21.70
N VAL A 13 21.96 -18.66 -20.80
CA VAL A 13 21.00 -17.82 -20.08
C VAL A 13 21.79 -16.74 -19.34
N GLN A 14 21.43 -15.47 -19.57
CA GLN A 14 22.06 -14.35 -18.89
C GLN A 14 22.10 -14.59 -17.37
N PRO A 15 23.24 -14.38 -16.70
CA PRO A 15 23.43 -14.73 -15.30
C PRO A 15 22.39 -14.10 -14.37
N LEU A 16 21.97 -12.87 -14.66
CA LEU A 16 20.94 -12.15 -13.90
C LEU A 16 19.59 -12.87 -13.93
N LYS A 17 19.14 -13.34 -15.11
CA LYS A 17 17.88 -14.08 -15.26
C LYS A 17 17.90 -15.40 -14.48
N ARG A 18 19.06 -16.06 -14.41
CA ARG A 18 19.23 -17.28 -13.60
C ARG A 18 19.06 -16.97 -12.11
N ILE A 19 19.70 -15.93 -11.60
CA ILE A 19 19.57 -15.51 -10.19
C ILE A 19 18.12 -15.15 -9.85
N GLU A 20 17.47 -14.38 -10.71
CA GLU A 20 16.05 -14.01 -10.58
C GLU A 20 15.15 -15.27 -10.55
N SER A 21 15.41 -16.24 -11.44
CA SER A 21 14.66 -17.50 -11.46
C SER A 21 14.80 -18.27 -10.14
N HIS A 22 15.98 -18.24 -9.52
CA HIS A 22 16.19 -18.89 -8.24
C HIS A 22 15.36 -18.23 -7.12
N TYR A 23 15.35 -16.90 -7.04
CA TYR A 23 14.48 -16.18 -6.10
C TYR A 23 13.01 -16.56 -6.29
N ARG A 24 12.55 -16.58 -7.54
CA ARG A 24 11.16 -16.94 -7.89
C ARG A 24 10.82 -18.36 -7.47
N ILE A 25 11.67 -19.34 -7.76
CA ILE A 25 11.45 -20.75 -7.38
C ILE A 25 11.35 -20.88 -5.87
N PHE A 26 12.28 -20.27 -5.13
CA PHE A 26 12.30 -20.39 -3.67
C PHE A 26 11.08 -19.72 -3.02
N LEU A 27 10.73 -18.50 -3.46
CA LEU A 27 9.55 -17.80 -2.99
C LEU A 27 8.26 -18.52 -3.40
N ALA A 28 8.21 -19.13 -4.59
CA ALA A 28 7.08 -19.97 -5.01
C ALA A 28 6.92 -21.20 -4.10
N ARG A 29 8.03 -21.85 -3.69
CA ARG A 29 7.98 -22.97 -2.75
C ARG A 29 7.48 -22.54 -1.37
N ARG A 30 7.95 -21.40 -0.84
CA ARG A 30 7.41 -20.82 0.41
C ARG A 30 5.92 -20.50 0.27
N TRP A 31 5.53 -19.87 -0.83
CA TRP A 31 4.15 -19.51 -1.14
C TRP A 31 3.21 -20.72 -1.21
N LEU A 32 3.65 -21.80 -1.87
CA LEU A 32 2.90 -23.05 -1.94
C LEU A 32 2.72 -23.66 -0.55
N GLY A 33 3.78 -23.62 0.27
CA GLY A 33 3.72 -24.07 1.67
C GLY A 33 2.71 -23.28 2.52
N LEU A 34 2.67 -21.95 2.37
CA LEU A 34 1.63 -21.11 3.00
C LEU A 34 0.24 -21.50 2.50
N SER A 35 0.06 -21.56 1.18
CA SER A 35 -1.23 -21.83 0.54
C SER A 35 -1.81 -23.17 0.99
N TRP A 36 -1.00 -24.22 1.03
CA TRP A 36 -1.42 -25.55 1.49
C TRP A 36 -1.87 -25.54 2.96
N ARG A 37 -1.09 -24.91 3.84
CA ARG A 37 -1.43 -24.80 5.28
C ARG A 37 -2.71 -23.98 5.50
N SER A 38 -2.87 -22.89 4.73
CA SER A 38 -4.09 -22.07 4.75
C SER A 38 -5.31 -22.84 4.25
N ALA A 39 -5.16 -23.69 3.23
CA ALA A 39 -6.24 -24.54 2.74
C ALA A 39 -6.70 -25.55 3.80
N ILE A 40 -5.75 -26.21 4.48
CA ILE A 40 -6.05 -27.15 5.58
C ILE A 40 -6.76 -26.43 6.73
N LEU A 41 -6.27 -25.26 7.13
CA LEU A 41 -6.90 -24.46 8.18
C LEU A 41 -8.33 -24.06 7.80
N CYS A 42 -8.54 -23.54 6.59
CA CYS A 42 -9.85 -23.15 6.11
C CYS A 42 -10.82 -24.35 6.08
N SER A 43 -10.35 -25.51 5.61
CA SER A 43 -11.08 -26.78 5.67
C SER A 43 -11.50 -27.16 7.08
N ALA A 44 -10.58 -27.13 8.04
CA ALA A 44 -10.86 -27.48 9.43
C ALA A 44 -11.86 -26.51 10.08
N VAL A 45 -11.64 -25.20 9.93
CA VAL A 45 -12.50 -24.15 10.50
C VAL A 45 -13.92 -24.21 9.92
N THR A 46 -14.04 -24.42 8.61
CA THR A 46 -15.34 -24.52 7.92
C THR A 46 -16.10 -25.78 8.34
N ALA A 47 -15.41 -26.92 8.44
CA ALA A 47 -16.01 -28.17 8.91
C ALA A 47 -16.52 -28.04 10.35
N SER A 48 -15.74 -27.43 11.25
CA SER A 48 -16.18 -27.17 12.62
C SER A 48 -17.39 -26.24 12.69
N ALA A 49 -17.43 -25.19 11.87
CA ALA A 49 -18.56 -24.26 11.84
C ALA A 49 -19.86 -24.88 11.28
N LEU A 50 -19.76 -25.77 10.29
CA LEU A 50 -20.93 -26.47 9.77
C LEU A 50 -21.41 -27.57 10.73
N PHE A 51 -20.49 -28.23 11.43
CA PHE A 51 -20.83 -29.16 12.50
C PHE A 51 -21.63 -28.47 13.62
N THR A 52 -21.22 -27.27 14.05
CA THR A 52 -21.96 -26.51 15.06
C THR A 52 -23.29 -25.99 14.53
N ALA A 53 -23.33 -25.50 13.28
CA ALA A 53 -24.55 -24.98 12.65
C ALA A 53 -25.65 -26.04 12.43
N SER A 54 -25.26 -27.30 12.21
CA SER A 54 -26.17 -28.43 11.97
C SER A 54 -26.63 -29.14 13.26
N GLY A 55 -26.28 -28.62 14.44
CA GLY A 55 -26.61 -29.27 15.71
C GLY A 55 -25.78 -30.53 15.98
N GLY A 56 -24.56 -30.63 15.43
CA GLY A 56 -23.63 -31.72 15.71
C GLY A 56 -23.76 -32.94 14.79
N GLN A 57 -24.30 -32.78 13.57
CA GLN A 57 -24.38 -33.88 12.62
C GLN A 57 -23.00 -34.20 12.03
N ALA A 58 -22.42 -35.36 12.37
CA ALA A 58 -21.09 -35.76 11.90
C ALA A 58 -21.01 -35.95 10.37
N SER A 59 -22.13 -36.26 9.70
CA SER A 59 -22.21 -36.46 8.25
C SER A 59 -21.91 -35.19 7.43
N ILE A 60 -22.01 -33.99 8.03
CA ILE A 60 -21.70 -32.72 7.35
C ILE A 60 -20.20 -32.44 7.28
N VAL A 61 -19.38 -33.08 8.13
CA VAL A 61 -17.96 -32.77 8.30
C VAL A 61 -17.17 -32.93 7.00
N PRO A 62 -17.31 -34.03 6.22
CA PRO A 62 -16.62 -34.17 4.93
C PRO A 62 -17.01 -33.09 3.92
N SER A 63 -18.31 -32.75 3.85
CA SER A 63 -18.84 -31.71 2.96
C SER A 63 -18.36 -30.32 3.38
N GLY A 64 -18.25 -30.06 4.69
CA GLY A 64 -17.69 -28.83 5.22
C GLY A 64 -16.19 -28.70 4.98
N ALA A 65 -15.45 -29.81 5.05
CA ALA A 65 -14.03 -29.83 4.67
C ALA A 65 -13.84 -29.57 3.17
N ALA A 66 -14.63 -30.24 2.31
CA ALA A 66 -14.63 -30.01 0.87
C ALA A 66 -15.01 -28.55 0.53
N LEU A 67 -16.03 -28.00 1.20
CA LEU A 67 -16.40 -26.59 1.07
C LEU A 67 -15.26 -25.67 1.49
N GLY A 68 -14.55 -25.95 2.59
CA GLY A 68 -13.42 -25.14 3.02
C GLY A 68 -12.24 -25.19 2.05
N LEU A 69 -11.97 -26.34 1.42
CA LEU A 69 -10.96 -26.44 0.35
C LEU A 69 -11.37 -25.65 -0.91
N ALA A 70 -12.61 -25.80 -1.36
CA ALA A 70 -13.14 -25.07 -2.50
C ALA A 70 -13.22 -23.56 -2.22
N GLY A 71 -13.67 -23.19 -1.01
CA GLY A 71 -13.71 -21.82 -0.50
C GLY A 71 -12.31 -21.23 -0.40
N PHE A 72 -11.31 -21.98 0.03
CA PHE A 72 -9.93 -21.52 -0.03
C PHE A 72 -9.51 -21.21 -1.47
N ALA A 73 -9.72 -22.14 -2.41
CA ALA A 73 -9.28 -21.98 -3.79
C ALA A 73 -9.99 -20.82 -4.52
N LEU A 74 -11.30 -20.66 -4.31
CA LEU A 74 -12.13 -19.69 -5.03
C LEU A 74 -12.27 -18.33 -4.32
N ALA A 75 -12.20 -18.30 -3.00
CA ALA A 75 -12.41 -17.08 -2.21
C ALA A 75 -11.12 -16.54 -1.59
N ILE A 76 -10.40 -17.34 -0.79
CA ILE A 76 -9.26 -16.84 0.00
C ILE A 76 -7.99 -16.70 -0.85
N TYR A 77 -7.71 -17.64 -1.74
CA TYR A 77 -6.49 -17.64 -2.55
C TYR A 77 -6.36 -16.40 -3.46
N PRO A 78 -7.41 -15.94 -4.16
CA PRO A 78 -7.35 -14.67 -4.90
C PRO A 78 -6.99 -13.46 -4.02
N ILE A 79 -7.51 -13.39 -2.78
CA ILE A 79 -7.12 -12.33 -1.83
C ILE A 79 -5.65 -12.44 -1.47
N LEU A 80 -5.18 -13.65 -1.14
CA LEU A 80 -3.78 -13.87 -0.80
C LEU A 80 -2.86 -13.51 -1.98
N TRP A 81 -3.25 -13.87 -3.20
CA TRP A 81 -2.50 -13.57 -4.41
C TRP A 81 -2.45 -12.07 -4.70
N THR A 82 -3.57 -11.36 -4.60
CA THR A 82 -3.60 -9.90 -4.77
C THR A 82 -2.77 -9.21 -3.68
N ARG A 83 -2.92 -9.59 -2.41
CA ARG A 83 -2.05 -9.10 -1.31
C ARG A 83 -0.57 -9.33 -1.59
N ARG A 84 -0.17 -10.53 -2.04
CA ARG A 84 1.21 -10.82 -2.45
C ARG A 84 1.67 -9.87 -3.55
N SER A 85 0.83 -9.59 -4.55
CA SER A 85 1.14 -8.65 -5.63
C SER A 85 1.36 -7.22 -5.12
N PHE A 86 0.65 -6.79 -4.06
CA PHE A 86 0.92 -5.51 -3.40
C PHE A 86 2.25 -5.52 -2.63
N VAL A 87 2.59 -6.61 -1.95
CA VAL A 87 3.86 -6.72 -1.23
C VAL A 87 5.06 -6.71 -2.20
N THR A 88 4.95 -7.43 -3.32
CA THR A 88 6.04 -7.48 -4.34
C THR A 88 6.12 -6.21 -5.18
N SER A 89 4.99 -5.53 -5.36
CA SER A 89 4.89 -4.34 -6.22
C SER A 89 3.99 -3.31 -5.54
N PRO A 90 4.53 -2.57 -4.55
CA PRO A 90 3.75 -1.66 -3.71
C PRO A 90 3.05 -0.61 -4.55
N LEU A 91 1.80 -0.34 -4.18
CA LEU A 91 0.99 0.65 -4.87
C LEU A 91 1.47 2.05 -4.50
N ARG A 92 1.80 2.84 -5.52
CA ARG A 92 2.13 4.25 -5.36
C ARG A 92 0.87 5.06 -5.63
N LEU A 93 0.25 5.54 -4.56
CA LEU A 93 -0.88 6.46 -4.64
C LEU A 93 -0.36 7.90 -4.59
N PRO A 94 -0.84 8.79 -5.48
CA PRO A 94 -0.51 10.20 -5.36
C PRO A 94 -1.05 10.77 -4.05
N ALA A 95 -0.29 11.67 -3.42
CA ALA A 95 -0.79 12.48 -2.34
C ALA A 95 -1.84 13.47 -2.89
N SER A 96 -2.92 13.67 -2.14
CA SER A 96 -3.98 14.63 -2.46
C SER A 96 -4.18 15.53 -1.24
N ASP A 97 -4.34 16.83 -1.48
CA ASP A 97 -4.46 17.82 -0.41
C ASP A 97 -5.85 17.81 0.25
N ASN A 98 -6.82 17.14 -0.37
CA ASN A 98 -8.20 17.03 0.13
C ASN A 98 -8.58 15.58 0.49
N LEU A 99 -9.40 15.42 1.54
CA LEU A 99 -9.93 14.12 2.00
C LEU A 99 -10.63 13.37 0.85
N ALA A 100 -11.52 14.06 0.14
CA ALA A 100 -12.24 13.47 -1.00
C ALA A 100 -11.27 13.00 -2.09
N GLY A 101 -10.26 13.79 -2.45
CA GLY A 101 -9.26 13.37 -3.43
C GLY A 101 -8.45 12.16 -2.94
N THR A 102 -8.14 12.10 -1.65
CA THR A 102 -7.45 10.97 -1.02
C THR A 102 -8.29 9.70 -1.04
N THR A 103 -9.61 9.78 -0.82
CA THR A 103 -10.51 8.62 -0.88
C THR A 103 -10.86 8.22 -2.32
N PHE A 104 -11.11 9.17 -3.21
CA PHE A 104 -11.39 8.89 -4.63
C PHE A 104 -10.16 8.28 -5.32
N SER A 105 -8.95 8.79 -5.07
CA SER A 105 -7.73 8.20 -5.65
C SER A 105 -7.51 6.74 -5.24
N ILE A 106 -7.94 6.36 -4.02
CA ILE A 106 -7.95 4.97 -3.57
C ILE A 106 -8.99 4.17 -4.36
N LEU A 107 -10.24 4.66 -4.40
CA LEU A 107 -11.36 3.91 -4.98
C LEU A 107 -11.28 3.79 -6.50
N LEU A 108 -10.62 4.73 -7.19
CA LEU A 108 -10.48 4.71 -8.65
C LEU A 108 -9.27 3.90 -9.14
N SER A 109 -8.36 3.48 -8.25
CA SER A 109 -7.20 2.70 -8.68
C SER A 109 -7.62 1.29 -9.13
N PRO A 110 -7.33 0.85 -10.37
CA PRO A 110 -7.79 -0.44 -10.87
C PRO A 110 -7.27 -1.61 -10.03
N ARG A 111 -6.03 -1.53 -9.55
CA ARG A 111 -5.45 -2.57 -8.68
C ARG A 111 -6.19 -2.67 -7.33
N LEU A 112 -6.61 -1.53 -6.78
CA LEU A 112 -7.40 -1.52 -5.53
C LEU A 112 -8.83 -1.97 -5.77
N VAL A 113 -9.44 -1.63 -6.90
CA VAL A 113 -10.75 -2.17 -7.29
C VAL A 113 -10.67 -3.69 -7.39
N HIS A 114 -9.61 -4.24 -8.01
CA HIS A 114 -9.40 -5.70 -8.04
C HIS A 114 -9.24 -6.30 -6.63
N LEU A 115 -8.50 -5.64 -5.73
CA LEU A 115 -8.39 -6.06 -4.34
C LEU A 115 -9.77 -6.07 -3.66
N LEU A 116 -10.47 -4.94 -3.63
CA LEU A 116 -11.77 -4.82 -2.98
C LEU A 116 -12.82 -5.77 -3.58
N THR A 117 -12.79 -5.95 -4.89
CA THR A 117 -13.65 -6.92 -5.59
C THR A 117 -13.31 -8.35 -5.16
N SER A 118 -12.03 -8.70 -5.01
CA SER A 118 -11.62 -10.02 -4.53
C SER A 118 -12.11 -10.28 -3.11
N TYR A 119 -12.10 -9.29 -2.22
CA TYR A 119 -12.66 -9.41 -0.87
C TYR A 119 -14.18 -9.59 -0.90
N PHE A 120 -14.88 -8.75 -1.68
CA PHE A 120 -16.32 -8.84 -1.81
C PHE A 120 -16.76 -10.21 -2.37
N LEU A 121 -16.15 -10.65 -3.47
CA LEU A 121 -16.43 -11.94 -4.08
C LEU A 121 -16.09 -13.10 -3.16
N ALA A 122 -14.99 -13.02 -2.41
CA ALA A 122 -14.63 -14.04 -1.45
C ALA A 122 -15.69 -14.20 -0.35
N GLY A 123 -16.16 -13.08 0.21
CA GLY A 123 -17.25 -13.07 1.18
C GLY A 123 -18.54 -13.67 0.61
N ALA A 124 -18.87 -13.34 -0.65
CA ALA A 124 -20.06 -13.83 -1.33
C ALA A 124 -20.01 -15.32 -1.65
N ILE A 125 -18.91 -15.79 -2.26
CA ILE A 125 -18.70 -17.20 -2.65
C ILE A 125 -18.73 -18.09 -1.43
N PHE A 126 -18.04 -17.71 -0.36
CA PHE A 126 -17.99 -18.50 0.87
C PHE A 126 -19.36 -18.55 1.57
N ALA A 127 -20.07 -17.42 1.64
CA ALA A 127 -21.43 -17.37 2.19
C ALA A 127 -22.42 -18.22 1.38
N ALA A 128 -22.35 -18.15 0.05
CA ALA A 128 -23.21 -18.94 -0.83
C ALA A 128 -22.96 -20.44 -0.67
N GLY A 129 -21.68 -20.86 -0.62
CA GLY A 129 -21.33 -22.26 -0.38
C GLY A 129 -21.75 -22.75 1.01
N TYR A 130 -21.61 -21.92 2.05
CA TYR A 130 -22.12 -22.22 3.40
C TYR A 130 -23.63 -22.46 3.39
N CYS A 131 -24.40 -21.56 2.76
CA CYS A 131 -25.84 -21.71 2.65
C CYS A 131 -26.23 -22.96 1.85
N TRP A 132 -25.53 -23.23 0.75
CA TRP A 132 -25.79 -24.40 -0.10
C TRP A 132 -25.59 -25.73 0.65
N VAL A 133 -24.47 -25.86 1.39
CA VAL A 133 -24.24 -27.07 2.20
C VAL A 133 -25.27 -27.17 3.32
N LEU A 134 -25.60 -26.07 4.02
CA LEU A 134 -26.55 -26.14 5.13
C LEU A 134 -27.98 -26.44 4.65
N ASP A 135 -28.40 -25.93 3.51
CA ASP A 135 -29.70 -26.23 2.91
C ASP A 135 -29.83 -27.71 2.50
N TRP A 136 -28.72 -28.31 2.04
CA TRP A 136 -28.68 -29.74 1.68
C TRP A 136 -28.88 -30.67 2.88
N TYR A 137 -28.25 -30.37 4.02
CA TYR A 137 -28.30 -31.22 5.22
C TYR A 137 -29.42 -30.84 6.19
N CYS A 138 -29.81 -29.57 6.22
CA CYS A 138 -30.81 -29.01 7.11
C CYS A 138 -31.81 -28.17 6.31
N PRO A 139 -32.68 -28.79 5.49
CA PRO A 139 -33.62 -28.08 4.62
C PRO A 139 -34.60 -27.19 5.40
N ASP A 140 -34.87 -27.52 6.67
CA ASP A 140 -35.70 -26.70 7.58
C ASP A 140 -35.13 -25.31 7.84
N SER A 141 -33.81 -25.12 7.64
CA SER A 141 -33.16 -23.82 7.75
C SER A 141 -33.60 -22.86 6.65
N ALA A 142 -34.13 -23.36 5.52
CA ALA A 142 -34.59 -22.62 4.35
C ALA A 142 -33.59 -21.53 3.93
N LEU A 143 -32.32 -21.92 3.77
CA LEU A 143 -31.21 -21.05 3.34
C LEU A 143 -30.89 -21.17 1.85
N GLY A 144 -31.61 -22.01 1.10
CA GLY A 144 -31.46 -22.15 -0.34
C GLY A 144 -31.60 -20.82 -1.10
N LEU A 145 -30.97 -20.75 -2.28
CA LEU A 145 -30.98 -19.56 -3.13
C LEU A 145 -32.40 -19.15 -3.57
N TRP A 146 -33.24 -20.15 -3.83
CA TRP A 146 -34.60 -19.98 -4.32
C TRP A 146 -35.62 -20.35 -3.24
N THR A 147 -36.69 -19.58 -3.14
CA THR A 147 -37.85 -19.89 -2.30
C THR A 147 -39.08 -19.86 -3.20
N PRO A 148 -39.46 -21.00 -3.82
CA PRO A 148 -40.53 -21.00 -4.80
C PRO A 148 -41.81 -20.46 -4.17
N THR A 149 -42.48 -19.58 -4.91
CA THR A 149 -43.78 -19.03 -4.51
C THR A 149 -44.84 -19.51 -5.49
N PRO A 150 -46.13 -19.53 -5.13
CA PRO A 150 -47.19 -19.92 -6.05
C PRO A 150 -47.25 -19.06 -7.32
N ARG A 151 -46.64 -17.87 -7.31
CA ARG A 151 -46.60 -16.94 -8.45
C ARG A 151 -45.36 -17.08 -9.31
N HIS A 152 -44.23 -17.48 -8.74
CA HIS A 152 -42.97 -17.58 -9.47
C HIS A 152 -42.06 -18.66 -8.84
N PRO A 153 -41.60 -19.66 -9.62
CA PRO A 153 -40.75 -20.74 -9.09
C PRO A 153 -39.35 -20.26 -8.69
N TRP A 154 -38.85 -19.22 -9.36
CA TRP A 154 -37.47 -18.73 -9.22
C TRP A 154 -37.43 -17.49 -8.34
N HIS A 155 -38.25 -17.40 -7.30
CA HIS A 155 -38.22 -16.25 -6.40
C HIS A 155 -36.98 -16.33 -5.49
N LEU A 156 -36.23 -15.24 -5.34
CA LEU A 156 -35.01 -15.24 -4.53
C LEU A 156 -35.33 -15.35 -3.04
N ASN A 157 -34.44 -15.97 -2.28
CA ASN A 157 -34.55 -16.05 -0.83
C ASN A 157 -33.93 -14.82 -0.16
N GLU A 158 -34.72 -14.06 0.61
CA GLU A 158 -34.20 -12.91 1.36
C GLU A 158 -33.16 -13.34 2.41
N ARG A 159 -33.32 -14.53 3.00
CA ARG A 159 -32.42 -15.07 4.03
C ARG A 159 -31.04 -15.33 3.47
N PHE A 160 -30.97 -15.91 2.28
CA PHE A 160 -29.73 -16.14 1.54
C PHE A 160 -29.01 -14.81 1.23
N ILE A 161 -29.74 -13.83 0.68
CA ILE A 161 -29.16 -12.53 0.32
C ILE A 161 -28.66 -11.77 1.55
N PHE A 162 -29.40 -11.84 2.66
CA PHE A 162 -28.97 -11.24 3.92
C PHE A 162 -27.62 -11.80 4.39
N LEU A 163 -27.43 -13.12 4.35
CA LEU A 163 -26.17 -13.76 4.72
C LEU A 163 -25.03 -13.41 3.76
N VAL A 164 -25.29 -13.46 2.46
CA VAL A 164 -24.30 -13.14 1.42
C VAL A 164 -23.86 -11.68 1.49
N LEU A 165 -24.79 -10.72 1.53
CA LEU A 165 -24.46 -9.31 1.66
C LEU A 165 -23.82 -9.01 3.02
N GLY A 166 -24.29 -9.65 4.08
CA GLY A 166 -23.73 -9.50 5.42
C GLY A 166 -22.29 -9.95 5.49
N ASN A 167 -21.92 -11.08 4.89
CA ASN A 167 -20.52 -11.52 4.89
C ASN A 167 -19.66 -10.69 3.93
N SER A 168 -20.19 -10.35 2.75
CA SER A 168 -19.47 -9.58 1.72
C SER A 168 -19.14 -8.16 2.18
N THR A 169 -20.05 -7.52 2.92
CA THR A 169 -19.83 -6.19 3.51
C THR A 169 -18.73 -6.20 4.56
N LEU A 170 -18.66 -7.23 5.42
CA LEU A 170 -17.55 -7.39 6.37
C LEU A 170 -16.21 -7.47 5.62
N PHE A 171 -16.14 -8.31 4.58
CA PHE A 171 -14.91 -8.47 3.82
C PHE A 171 -14.54 -7.23 3.04
N LEU A 172 -15.50 -6.51 2.47
CA LEU A 172 -15.25 -5.22 1.84
C LEU A 172 -14.67 -4.22 2.84
N LEU A 173 -15.20 -4.16 4.06
CA LEU A 173 -14.68 -3.32 5.14
C LEU A 173 -13.28 -3.74 5.59
N ALA A 174 -13.00 -5.04 5.66
CA ALA A 174 -11.66 -5.56 5.95
C ALA A 174 -10.66 -5.17 4.84
N GLY A 175 -11.06 -5.29 3.57
CA GLY A 175 -10.23 -4.86 2.44
C GLY A 175 -9.98 -3.35 2.46
N LEU A 176 -10.99 -2.53 2.79
CA LEU A 176 -10.82 -1.09 3.00
C LEU A 176 -9.87 -0.81 4.17
N GLN A 177 -10.03 -1.51 5.28
CA GLN A 177 -9.16 -1.38 6.44
C GLN A 177 -7.71 -1.70 6.08
N ASP A 178 -7.44 -2.75 5.30
CA ASP A 178 -6.07 -3.08 4.87
C ASP A 178 -5.44 -1.97 4.03
N VAL A 179 -6.23 -1.37 3.15
CA VAL A 179 -5.79 -0.27 2.30
C VAL A 179 -5.52 0.99 3.12
N PHE A 180 -6.36 1.28 4.12
CA PHE A 180 -6.23 2.45 4.98
C PHE A 180 -5.17 2.30 6.08
N ALA A 181 -4.94 1.08 6.59
CA ALA A 181 -3.96 0.77 7.61
C ALA A 181 -2.54 0.58 7.05
N HIS A 182 -2.36 0.71 5.73
CA HIS A 182 -1.09 0.46 5.04
C HIS A 182 -0.51 -0.95 5.28
N SER A 183 -1.36 -1.93 5.62
CA SER A 183 -0.95 -3.31 5.93
C SER A 183 -0.43 -4.07 4.71
N LEU A 184 -0.65 -3.53 3.51
CA LEU A 184 -0.25 -4.12 2.22
C LEU A 184 1.21 -3.83 1.82
N ARG A 185 1.95 -3.07 2.62
CA ARG A 185 3.36 -2.77 2.35
C ARG A 185 4.27 -3.89 2.82
N PRO A 186 5.38 -4.16 2.11
CA PRO A 186 6.38 -5.07 2.63
C PRO A 186 6.93 -4.52 3.95
N VAL A 187 6.81 -5.31 5.03
CA VAL A 187 7.48 -5.05 6.30
C VAL A 187 8.70 -5.94 6.34
N TRP A 188 9.88 -5.33 6.20
CA TRP A 188 11.13 -6.06 6.22
C TRP A 188 11.62 -6.23 7.67
N PRO A 189 12.16 -7.40 8.03
CA PRO A 189 12.60 -7.66 9.40
C PRO A 189 13.87 -6.87 9.74
N LEU A 190 13.78 -6.01 10.75
CA LEU A 190 14.95 -5.27 11.27
C LEU A 190 15.93 -6.17 12.04
N LYS A 191 15.41 -7.24 12.68
CA LYS A 191 16.19 -8.20 13.45
C LYS A 191 16.09 -9.58 12.82
N ARG A 192 17.25 -10.26 12.75
CA ARG A 192 17.30 -11.65 12.31
C ARG A 192 16.49 -12.51 13.28
N SER A 193 15.41 -13.08 12.78
CA SER A 193 14.63 -14.10 13.47
C SER A 193 14.59 -15.35 12.58
N PRO A 194 14.65 -16.56 13.15
CA PRO A 194 14.42 -17.76 12.36
C PRO A 194 13.00 -17.72 11.80
N PHE A 195 12.85 -18.21 10.57
CA PHE A 195 11.59 -18.15 9.82
C PHE A 195 10.39 -18.66 10.63
N THR A 196 10.55 -19.76 11.36
CA THR A 196 9.51 -20.35 12.22
C THR A 196 9.07 -19.40 13.33
N ARG A 197 10.01 -18.75 14.02
CA ARG A 197 9.73 -17.78 15.09
C ARG A 197 9.10 -16.51 14.55
N ALA A 198 9.52 -16.05 13.37
CA ALA A 198 8.90 -14.89 12.71
C ALA A 198 7.42 -15.16 12.39
N VAL A 199 7.12 -16.35 11.86
CA VAL A 199 5.73 -16.77 11.61
C VAL A 199 4.95 -16.90 12.92
N GLN A 200 5.52 -17.50 13.96
CA GLN A 200 4.87 -17.61 15.27
C GLN A 200 4.57 -16.24 15.88
N ASN A 201 5.53 -15.30 15.85
CA ASN A 201 5.34 -13.95 16.34
C ASN A 201 4.25 -13.21 15.55
N ALA A 202 4.23 -13.35 14.23
CA ALA A 202 3.19 -12.76 13.38
C ALA A 202 1.81 -13.33 13.70
N LEU A 203 1.70 -14.65 13.93
CA LEU A 203 0.46 -15.29 14.34
C LEU A 203 0.03 -14.86 15.74
N ALA A 204 0.95 -14.78 16.71
CA ALA A 204 0.65 -14.30 18.06
C ALA A 204 0.13 -12.86 18.06
N MET A 205 0.70 -11.98 17.22
CA MET A 205 0.20 -10.61 17.05
C MET A 205 -1.17 -10.54 16.38
N ALA A 206 -1.57 -11.56 15.61
CA ALA A 206 -2.88 -11.61 14.95
C ALA A 206 -4.00 -12.07 15.89
N PHE A 207 -3.64 -12.79 16.96
CA PHE A 207 -4.53 -13.17 18.05
C PHE A 207 -4.04 -12.53 19.34
N PRO A 208 -4.17 -11.19 19.46
CA PRO A 208 -3.89 -10.54 20.72
C PRO A 208 -4.71 -11.24 21.83
N GLY A 209 -4.11 -11.31 23.02
CA GLY A 209 -4.74 -11.94 24.18
C GLY A 209 -6.12 -11.33 24.49
N PRO A 210 -6.89 -11.93 25.40
CA PRO A 210 -8.23 -11.44 25.77
C PRO A 210 -8.26 -9.95 26.17
N ASP A 211 -7.13 -9.41 26.62
CA ASP A 211 -6.99 -8.02 27.05
C ASP A 211 -6.80 -7.01 25.90
N ASP A 212 -6.32 -7.45 24.72
CA ASP A 212 -5.95 -6.61 23.56
C ASP A 212 -6.92 -6.81 22.38
N PHE A 213 -8.22 -6.71 22.63
CA PHE A 213 -9.28 -7.03 21.68
C PHE A 213 -9.32 -6.09 20.45
N ASN A 214 -8.67 -6.44 19.31
CA ASN A 214 -8.56 -5.52 18.16
C ASN A 214 -8.95 -6.01 16.73
N PRO A 215 -9.25 -7.30 16.45
CA PRO A 215 -9.91 -7.70 15.18
C PRO A 215 -11.41 -8.00 15.33
N SER A 216 -11.82 -8.39 16.54
CA SER A 216 -13.20 -8.72 16.92
C SER A 216 -14.06 -7.47 17.17
N SER A 217 -13.44 -6.33 17.48
CA SER A 217 -14.12 -5.04 17.65
C SER A 217 -14.74 -4.54 16.34
N MET A 218 -13.99 -4.62 15.23
CA MET A 218 -14.53 -4.28 13.90
C MET A 218 -15.56 -5.28 13.41
N THR A 219 -15.40 -6.56 13.71
CA THR A 219 -16.38 -7.59 13.35
C THR A 219 -17.71 -7.37 14.09
N GLY A 220 -17.67 -7.06 15.39
CA GLY A 220 -18.85 -6.77 16.20
C GLY A 220 -19.53 -5.45 15.80
N GLY A 221 -18.78 -4.36 15.68
CA GLY A 221 -19.33 -3.06 15.30
C GLY A 221 -19.94 -3.06 13.89
N SER A 222 -19.22 -3.61 12.90
CA SER A 222 -19.74 -3.75 11.54
C SER A 222 -20.91 -4.74 11.45
N PHE A 223 -20.99 -5.71 12.35
CA PHE A 223 -22.13 -6.62 12.45
C PHE A 223 -23.39 -5.91 12.91
N VAL A 224 -23.31 -5.23 14.06
CA VAL A 224 -24.45 -4.46 14.57
C VAL A 224 -24.88 -3.40 13.56
N LEU A 225 -23.92 -2.65 13.00
CA LEU A 225 -24.21 -1.65 11.98
C LEU A 225 -24.89 -2.26 10.75
N PHE A 226 -24.33 -3.34 10.18
CA PHE A 226 -24.93 -4.00 9.02
C PHE A 226 -26.36 -4.48 9.31
N VAL A 227 -26.56 -5.15 10.45
CA VAL A 227 -27.86 -5.68 10.86
C VAL A 227 -28.86 -4.53 10.97
N LEU A 228 -28.53 -3.45 11.69
CA LEU A 228 -29.41 -2.27 11.83
C LEU A 228 -29.68 -1.61 10.47
N THR A 229 -28.65 -1.33 9.68
CA THR A 229 -28.79 -0.72 8.36
C THR A 229 -29.64 -1.57 7.42
N TYR A 230 -29.49 -2.90 7.45
CA TYR A 230 -30.33 -3.79 6.67
C TYR A 230 -31.77 -3.77 7.17
N PHE A 231 -32.01 -3.91 8.47
CA PHE A 231 -33.36 -3.90 9.03
C PHE A 231 -34.15 -2.62 8.71
N PHE A 232 -33.52 -1.46 8.86
CA PHE A 232 -34.17 -0.17 8.60
C PHE A 232 -34.16 0.22 7.12
N GLY A 233 -33.10 -0.10 6.39
CA GLY A 233 -32.89 0.31 5.00
C GLY A 233 -33.50 -0.63 3.95
N ARG A 234 -33.70 -1.92 4.26
CA ARG A 234 -34.07 -2.95 3.26
C ARG A 234 -35.28 -2.57 2.42
N ARG A 235 -36.37 -2.09 3.04
CA ARG A 235 -37.62 -1.78 2.33
C ARG A 235 -37.42 -0.66 1.32
N SER A 236 -36.66 0.36 1.70
CA SER A 236 -36.33 1.48 0.80
C SER A 236 -35.44 1.02 -0.34
N ALA A 237 -34.36 0.30 -0.02
CA ALA A 237 -33.41 -0.21 -1.00
C ALA A 237 -34.06 -1.14 -2.04
N TRP A 238 -34.89 -2.09 -1.60
CA TRP A 238 -35.57 -3.02 -2.51
C TRP A 238 -36.65 -2.34 -3.36
N ARG A 239 -37.40 -1.38 -2.80
CA ARG A 239 -38.35 -0.59 -3.60
C ARG A 239 -37.65 0.24 -4.65
N PHE A 240 -36.56 0.90 -4.27
CA PHE A 240 -35.72 1.66 -5.19
C PHE A 240 -35.20 0.75 -6.30
N LEU A 241 -34.64 -0.41 -5.96
CA LEU A 241 -34.12 -1.37 -6.94
C LEU A 241 -35.21 -1.87 -7.90
N VAL A 242 -36.39 -2.26 -7.39
CA VAL A 242 -37.51 -2.71 -8.23
C VAL A 242 -37.98 -1.58 -9.16
N GLN A 243 -38.12 -0.36 -8.65
CA GLN A 243 -38.55 0.81 -9.43
C GLN A 243 -37.56 1.16 -10.55
N HIS A 244 -36.25 1.04 -10.31
CA HIS A 244 -35.22 1.40 -11.28
C HIS A 244 -34.80 0.25 -12.20
N SER A 245 -35.16 -1.00 -11.87
CA SER A 245 -34.85 -2.18 -12.70
C SER A 245 -35.72 -2.33 -13.95
N ALA A 246 -36.58 -1.36 -14.25
CA ALA A 246 -37.54 -1.41 -15.38
C ALA A 246 -38.40 -2.70 -15.41
N GLY A 247 -38.69 -3.29 -14.24
CA GLY A 247 -39.50 -4.51 -14.12
C GLY A 247 -38.72 -5.83 -14.18
N LEU A 248 -37.43 -5.82 -14.55
CA LEU A 248 -36.64 -7.04 -14.73
C LEU A 248 -36.44 -7.83 -13.43
N LEU A 249 -36.27 -7.14 -12.30
CA LEU A 249 -36.06 -7.78 -10.99
C LEU A 249 -37.36 -8.06 -10.24
N THR A 250 -38.48 -7.54 -10.71
CA THR A 250 -39.79 -7.66 -10.06
C THR A 250 -40.19 -9.11 -9.76
N PRO A 251 -40.13 -10.08 -10.69
CA PRO A 251 -40.55 -11.45 -10.39
C PRO A 251 -39.66 -12.16 -9.35
N PHE A 252 -38.42 -11.70 -9.16
CA PHE A 252 -37.44 -12.31 -8.27
C PHE A 252 -37.47 -11.73 -6.84
N VAL A 253 -37.80 -10.44 -6.72
CA VAL A 253 -37.51 -9.62 -5.52
C VAL A 253 -38.74 -8.90 -4.96
N ILE A 254 -39.89 -8.90 -5.65
CA ILE A 254 -41.06 -8.12 -5.24
C ILE A 254 -41.53 -8.41 -3.80
N ASN A 255 -41.36 -9.63 -3.32
CA ASN A 255 -41.75 -9.94 -1.95
C ASN A 255 -40.84 -9.27 -0.92
N PHE A 256 -39.57 -8.95 -1.23
CA PHE A 256 -38.69 -8.24 -0.28
C PHE A 256 -39.17 -6.80 -0.04
N ALA A 257 -39.73 -6.16 -1.08
CA ALA A 257 -40.30 -4.81 -0.98
C ALA A 257 -41.64 -4.78 -0.19
N LYS A 258 -42.33 -5.93 -0.12
CA LYS A 258 -43.60 -6.12 0.59
C LYS A 258 -43.44 -6.80 1.95
N SER A 259 -42.30 -7.45 2.20
CA SER A 259 -42.14 -8.45 3.26
C SER A 259 -42.41 -7.88 4.64
N SER A 260 -43.06 -8.67 5.48
CA SER A 260 -43.30 -8.34 6.87
C SER A 260 -41.99 -8.40 7.68
N ARG A 261 -42.00 -7.87 8.91
CA ARG A 261 -40.82 -7.88 9.79
C ARG A 261 -40.33 -9.29 10.16
N ASN A 262 -41.09 -10.35 9.86
CA ASN A 262 -40.86 -11.70 10.39
C ASN A 262 -39.91 -12.59 9.55
N THR A 263 -39.42 -12.16 8.38
CA THR A 263 -38.53 -13.00 7.55
C THR A 263 -37.13 -13.16 8.11
N ILE A 264 -36.65 -12.20 8.91
CA ILE A 264 -35.32 -12.21 9.52
C ILE A 264 -35.49 -12.68 10.97
N THR A 265 -35.19 -13.95 11.21
CA THR A 265 -35.25 -14.56 12.56
C THR A 265 -33.93 -14.37 13.32
N TYR A 266 -33.98 -14.45 14.65
CA TYR A 266 -32.75 -14.43 15.48
C TYR A 266 -31.77 -15.56 15.13
N SER A 267 -32.27 -16.71 14.69
CA SER A 267 -31.44 -17.81 14.16
C SER A 267 -30.59 -17.35 12.97
N LEU A 268 -31.15 -16.56 12.04
CA LEU A 268 -30.41 -16.05 10.88
C LEU A 268 -29.27 -15.10 11.28
N VAL A 269 -29.50 -14.29 12.32
CA VAL A 269 -28.48 -13.43 12.92
C VAL A 269 -27.36 -14.27 13.54
N GLY A 270 -27.71 -15.39 14.19
CA GLY A 270 -26.76 -16.40 14.67
C GLY A 270 -25.92 -17.01 13.55
N HIS A 271 -26.54 -17.44 12.44
CA HIS A 271 -25.83 -17.95 11.28
C HIS A 271 -24.89 -16.92 10.66
N LEU A 272 -25.30 -15.65 10.56
CA LEU A 272 -24.42 -14.58 10.08
C LEU A 272 -23.21 -14.39 11.00
N MET A 273 -23.42 -14.40 12.31
CA MET A 273 -22.33 -14.27 13.28
C MET A 273 -21.36 -15.45 13.17
N LEU A 274 -21.87 -16.68 13.13
CA LEU A 274 -21.06 -17.89 12.96
C LEU A 274 -20.27 -17.86 11.65
N LEU A 275 -20.91 -17.52 10.54
CA LEU A 275 -20.28 -17.39 9.22
C LEU A 275 -19.14 -16.37 9.23
N ARG A 276 -19.37 -15.19 9.82
CA ARG A 276 -18.36 -14.14 9.94
C ARG A 276 -17.18 -14.56 10.82
N MET A 277 -17.43 -15.21 11.95
CA MET A 277 -16.37 -15.74 12.82
C MET A 277 -15.55 -16.81 12.12
N THR A 278 -16.22 -17.71 11.40
CA THR A 278 -15.59 -18.77 10.60
C THR A 278 -14.65 -18.19 9.57
N MET A 279 -15.13 -17.21 8.78
CA MET A 279 -14.34 -16.61 7.72
C MET A 279 -13.23 -15.70 8.28
N ALA A 280 -13.47 -14.99 9.38
CA ALA A 280 -12.46 -14.19 10.07
C ALA A 280 -11.32 -15.09 10.59
N LEU A 281 -11.64 -16.22 11.21
CA LEU A 281 -10.64 -17.19 11.69
C LEU A 281 -9.91 -17.87 10.54
N ALA A 282 -10.61 -18.21 9.46
CA ALA A 282 -10.00 -18.81 8.28
C ALA A 282 -9.03 -17.86 7.55
N THR A 283 -9.22 -16.54 7.68
CA THR A 283 -8.42 -15.52 6.98
C THR A 283 -7.38 -14.83 7.86
N SER A 284 -7.57 -14.77 9.18
CA SER A 284 -6.65 -14.10 10.10
C SER A 284 -5.25 -14.72 10.10
N MET A 285 -5.13 -16.06 10.19
CA MET A 285 -3.82 -16.72 10.17
C MET A 285 -3.10 -16.55 8.84
N PRO A 286 -3.72 -16.82 7.67
CA PRO A 286 -3.06 -16.60 6.38
C PRO A 286 -2.64 -15.15 6.16
N PHE A 287 -3.47 -14.18 6.57
CA PHE A 287 -3.17 -12.76 6.40
C PHE A 287 -2.03 -12.29 7.28
N ALA A 288 -1.90 -12.81 8.50
CA ALA A 288 -0.78 -12.52 9.37
C ALA A 288 0.51 -13.21 8.90
N ALA A 289 0.40 -14.46 8.45
CA ALA A 289 1.54 -15.24 7.98
C ALA A 289 2.08 -14.78 6.62
N ILE A 290 1.32 -14.04 5.81
CA ILE A 290 1.77 -13.63 4.47
C ILE A 290 3.09 -12.86 4.52
N MET A 291 3.23 -11.93 5.47
CA MET A 291 4.38 -11.05 5.56
C MET A 291 5.67 -11.84 5.79
N PRO A 292 5.79 -12.68 6.85
CA PRO A 292 7.02 -13.45 7.05
C PRO A 292 7.31 -14.44 5.91
N TYR A 293 6.30 -15.00 5.22
CA TYR A 293 6.57 -15.87 4.07
C TYR A 293 7.16 -15.13 2.87
N VAL A 294 6.82 -13.85 2.71
CA VAL A 294 7.21 -13.02 1.56
C VAL A 294 8.39 -12.11 1.87
N THR A 295 8.70 -11.76 3.13
CA THR A 295 9.79 -10.80 3.45
C THR A 295 10.93 -11.38 4.27
N GLN A 296 10.81 -12.59 4.84
CA GLN A 296 11.89 -13.16 5.65
C GLN A 296 13.14 -13.46 4.82
N PRO A 297 14.34 -13.20 5.37
CA PRO A 297 15.60 -13.37 4.66
C PRO A 297 15.77 -14.77 4.08
N LEU A 298 16.54 -14.81 3.01
CA LEU A 298 16.84 -15.99 2.21
C LEU A 298 18.29 -16.36 2.48
N SER A 299 18.55 -17.60 2.88
CA SER A 299 19.94 -18.07 3.09
C SER A 299 20.57 -18.37 1.74
N PHE A 300 21.62 -17.61 1.37
CA PHE A 300 22.30 -17.75 0.07
C PHE A 300 23.02 -19.09 -0.05
N ASP A 301 23.36 -19.74 1.07
CA ASP A 301 24.03 -21.04 1.10
C ASP A 301 23.22 -22.10 0.31
N SER A 302 21.89 -22.04 0.38
CA SER A 302 21.01 -22.94 -0.38
C SER A 302 21.01 -22.65 -1.89
N PHE A 303 21.24 -21.40 -2.29
CA PHE A 303 21.26 -20.96 -3.68
C PHE A 303 22.60 -21.24 -4.35
N THR A 304 23.69 -21.00 -3.63
CA THR A 304 25.06 -21.12 -4.15
C THR A 304 25.46 -22.56 -4.38
N SER A 305 24.97 -23.50 -3.56
CA SER A 305 25.22 -24.95 -3.71
C SER A 305 24.87 -25.52 -5.09
N LYS A 306 23.90 -24.91 -5.80
CA LYS A 306 23.46 -25.33 -7.14
C LYS A 306 23.93 -24.38 -8.24
N SER A 307 24.56 -23.27 -7.88
CA SER A 307 25.00 -22.26 -8.84
C SER A 307 26.47 -22.49 -9.20
N PRO A 308 26.89 -22.19 -10.44
CA PRO A 308 28.30 -22.23 -10.81
C PRO A 308 29.12 -21.06 -10.22
N TYR A 309 28.48 -20.15 -9.48
CA TYR A 309 29.10 -18.93 -8.94
C TYR A 309 29.53 -19.13 -7.49
N THR A 310 30.66 -18.52 -7.13
CA THR A 310 31.05 -18.41 -5.72
C THR A 310 30.03 -17.56 -4.96
N PRO A 311 29.85 -17.76 -3.65
CA PRO A 311 28.87 -17.00 -2.87
C PRO A 311 28.99 -15.48 -2.99
N ASP A 312 30.21 -14.96 -3.04
CA ASP A 312 30.44 -13.51 -3.06
C ASP A 312 30.19 -12.91 -4.45
N THR A 313 30.49 -13.67 -5.51
CA THR A 313 30.15 -13.26 -6.89
C THR A 313 28.66 -13.35 -7.15
N TYR A 314 27.99 -14.34 -6.58
CA TYR A 314 26.54 -14.43 -6.60
C TYR A 314 25.91 -13.19 -5.95
N LEU A 315 26.45 -12.75 -4.81
CA LEU A 315 25.96 -11.57 -4.10
C LEU A 315 26.17 -10.28 -4.91
N LEU A 316 27.35 -10.10 -5.52
CA LEU A 316 27.60 -8.97 -6.41
C LEU A 316 26.63 -8.95 -7.60
N MET A 317 26.39 -10.09 -8.24
CA MET A 317 25.47 -10.19 -9.37
C MET A 317 24.01 -9.99 -8.95
N ALA A 318 23.63 -10.46 -7.76
CA ALA A 318 22.29 -10.25 -7.20
C ALA A 318 22.04 -8.78 -6.84
N LEU A 319 23.07 -8.03 -6.44
CA LEU A 319 22.94 -6.59 -6.15
C LEU A 319 22.64 -5.76 -7.41
N LYS A 320 23.05 -6.26 -8.59
CA LYS A 320 22.78 -5.65 -9.90
C LYS A 320 21.37 -5.93 -10.45
N LEU A 321 20.52 -6.66 -9.72
CA LEU A 321 19.14 -6.90 -10.15
C LEU A 321 18.34 -5.59 -10.18
N ASP A 322 17.60 -5.39 -11.26
CA ASP A 322 16.76 -4.19 -11.45
C ASP A 322 15.51 -4.20 -10.56
N GLU A 323 15.02 -5.38 -10.17
CA GLU A 323 13.83 -5.50 -9.32
C GLU A 323 14.16 -5.13 -7.86
N PRO A 324 13.59 -4.03 -7.31
CA PRO A 324 13.93 -3.56 -5.96
C PRO A 324 13.57 -4.59 -4.89
N TYR A 325 12.48 -5.34 -5.11
CA TYR A 325 12.02 -6.39 -4.20
C TYR A 325 13.06 -7.51 -4.00
N TYR A 326 13.74 -7.97 -5.05
CA TYR A 326 14.81 -8.99 -4.90
C TYR A 326 16.10 -8.41 -4.34
N ARG A 327 16.39 -7.14 -4.65
CA ARG A 327 17.54 -6.41 -4.11
C ARG A 327 17.47 -6.33 -2.58
N HIS A 328 16.29 -6.16 -1.98
CA HIS A 328 16.14 -6.18 -0.53
C HIS A 328 16.65 -7.48 0.12
N PHE A 329 16.35 -8.65 -0.46
CA PHE A 329 16.90 -9.91 0.07
C PHE A 329 18.42 -9.97 -0.01
N THR A 330 18.99 -9.39 -1.07
CA THR A 330 20.44 -9.32 -1.25
C THR A 330 21.07 -8.39 -0.22
N LEU A 331 20.46 -7.25 0.06
CA LEU A 331 20.94 -6.32 1.08
C LEU A 331 20.83 -6.91 2.50
N MET A 332 19.76 -7.63 2.83
CA MET A 332 19.65 -8.34 4.11
C MET A 332 20.74 -9.41 4.27
N GLU A 333 21.06 -10.14 3.20
CA GLU A 333 22.15 -11.11 3.22
C GLU A 333 23.52 -10.43 3.32
N LEU A 334 23.71 -9.32 2.62
CA LEU A 334 24.94 -8.54 2.71
C LEU A 334 25.13 -7.96 4.12
N LEU A 335 24.04 -7.50 4.76
CA LEU A 335 24.07 -7.07 6.16
C LEU A 335 24.46 -8.22 7.10
N ARG A 336 24.00 -9.44 6.83
CA ARG A 336 24.44 -10.64 7.57
C ARG A 336 25.93 -10.89 7.39
N VAL A 337 26.41 -10.80 6.15
CA VAL A 337 27.82 -10.99 5.80
C VAL A 337 28.70 -9.92 6.46
N ALA A 338 28.28 -8.65 6.42
CA ALA A 338 28.97 -7.53 7.07
C ALA A 338 29.08 -7.70 8.59
N ASN A 339 28.08 -8.32 9.23
CA ASN A 339 28.10 -8.60 10.67
C ASN A 339 28.84 -9.90 11.04
N THR A 340 29.19 -10.76 10.08
CA THR A 340 29.86 -12.05 10.34
C THR A 340 31.37 -11.95 10.11
N PRO A 341 32.21 -11.96 11.16
CA PRO A 341 33.65 -11.66 11.02
C PRO A 341 34.39 -12.62 10.07
N ALA A 342 34.09 -13.92 10.14
CA ALA A 342 34.73 -14.91 9.26
C ALA A 342 34.45 -14.65 7.77
N ARG A 343 33.21 -14.27 7.42
CA ARG A 343 32.83 -13.96 6.03
C ARG A 343 33.36 -12.61 5.58
N ARG A 344 33.40 -11.64 6.49
CA ARG A 344 33.92 -10.31 6.21
C ARG A 344 35.42 -10.32 5.92
N LYS A 345 36.21 -11.02 6.73
CA LYS A 345 37.64 -11.25 6.49
C LYS A 345 37.89 -11.91 5.12
N ALA A 346 37.07 -12.89 4.75
CA ALA A 346 37.18 -13.55 3.44
C ALA A 346 36.92 -12.58 2.26
N ILE A 347 36.04 -11.59 2.43
CA ILE A 347 35.79 -10.57 1.41
C ILE A 347 36.95 -9.57 1.33
N PHE A 348 37.55 -9.19 2.46
CA PHE A 348 38.70 -8.29 2.47
C PHE A 348 39.97 -8.95 1.92
N SER A 349 40.13 -10.26 2.12
CA SER A 349 41.30 -11.00 1.61
C SER A 349 41.17 -11.45 0.15
N ASP A 350 40.04 -11.20 -0.54
CA ASP A 350 39.85 -11.61 -1.94
C ASP A 350 40.62 -10.68 -2.91
N MET A 351 41.88 -11.01 -3.14
CA MET A 351 42.74 -10.37 -4.16
C MET A 351 42.67 -11.05 -5.53
N SER A 352 41.92 -12.13 -5.66
CA SER A 352 42.00 -13.01 -6.84
C SER A 352 41.50 -12.36 -8.13
N ARG A 353 40.89 -11.17 -8.04
CA ARG A 353 40.22 -10.47 -9.13
C ARG A 353 40.64 -9.01 -9.20
N SER A 354 40.78 -8.50 -10.42
CA SER A 354 40.94 -7.08 -10.71
C SER A 354 39.74 -6.58 -11.52
N PRO A 355 38.89 -5.68 -11.00
CA PRO A 355 38.94 -5.06 -9.67
C PRO A 355 38.60 -6.05 -8.53
N PRO A 356 39.08 -5.80 -7.29
CA PRO A 356 38.76 -6.63 -6.14
C PRO A 356 37.26 -6.60 -5.84
N LEU A 357 36.75 -7.69 -5.26
CA LEU A 357 35.32 -7.89 -5.06
C LEU A 357 34.72 -6.81 -4.16
N ILE A 358 35.44 -6.41 -3.12
CA ILE A 358 35.01 -5.35 -2.19
C ILE A 358 34.77 -4.03 -2.91
N ASN A 359 35.65 -3.62 -3.84
CA ASN A 359 35.50 -2.36 -4.58
C ASN A 359 34.30 -2.41 -5.52
N SER A 360 34.09 -3.54 -6.20
CA SER A 360 32.93 -3.73 -7.07
C SER A 360 31.61 -3.66 -6.28
N LEU A 361 31.58 -4.30 -5.11
CA LEU A 361 30.43 -4.29 -4.21
C LEU A 361 30.17 -2.89 -3.66
N TRP A 362 31.23 -2.19 -3.24
CA TRP A 362 31.16 -0.82 -2.74
C TRP A 362 30.63 0.15 -3.80
N GLN A 363 31.12 0.03 -5.03
CA GLN A 363 30.67 0.83 -6.16
C GLN A 363 29.18 0.63 -6.44
N GLU A 364 28.69 -0.61 -6.49
CA GLU A 364 27.26 -0.89 -6.74
C GLU A 364 26.37 -0.37 -5.59
N MET A 365 26.82 -0.47 -4.34
CA MET A 365 26.12 0.13 -3.20
C MET A 365 26.08 1.66 -3.28
N LEU A 366 27.19 2.30 -3.64
CA LEU A 366 27.25 3.76 -3.83
C LEU A 366 26.39 4.21 -5.01
N LEU A 367 26.34 3.44 -6.11
CA LEU A 367 25.45 3.71 -7.23
C LEU A 367 23.98 3.60 -6.82
N SER A 368 23.63 2.58 -6.03
CA SER A 368 22.27 2.42 -5.51
C SER A 368 21.88 3.59 -4.59
N LEU A 369 22.76 4.00 -3.68
CA LEU A 369 22.54 5.19 -2.83
C LEU A 369 22.48 6.48 -3.66
N GLY A 370 23.32 6.60 -4.68
CA GLY A 370 23.34 7.71 -5.61
C GLY A 370 22.05 7.86 -6.41
N ARG A 371 21.43 6.75 -6.84
CA ARG A 371 20.10 6.77 -7.47
C ARG A 371 19.03 7.30 -6.51
N SER A 372 19.04 6.85 -5.25
CA SER A 372 18.13 7.35 -4.21
C SER A 372 18.37 8.85 -3.90
N TYR A 373 19.63 9.28 -3.89
CA TYR A 373 19.98 10.69 -3.75
C TYR A 373 19.51 11.52 -4.95
N GLN A 374 19.67 11.04 -6.18
CA GLN A 374 19.19 11.73 -7.39
C GLN A 374 17.67 11.89 -7.39
N THR A 375 16.92 10.89 -6.92
CA THR A 375 15.46 11.02 -6.77
C THR A 375 15.08 12.08 -5.73
N LEU A 376 15.88 12.24 -4.67
CA LEU A 376 15.69 13.29 -3.67
C LEU A 376 16.05 14.69 -4.19
N SER A 377 17.18 14.81 -4.87
CA SER A 377 17.72 16.11 -5.31
C SER A 377 17.01 16.65 -6.55
N SER A 378 16.64 15.80 -7.51
CA SER A 378 15.87 16.22 -8.70
C SER A 378 14.50 16.78 -8.35
N ARG A 379 13.94 16.44 -7.18
CA ARG A 379 12.73 17.05 -6.64
C ARG A 379 12.94 18.52 -6.28
N ALA A 380 14.06 18.83 -5.62
CA ALA A 380 14.41 20.19 -5.21
C ALA A 380 14.70 21.12 -6.42
N SER A 381 15.08 20.55 -7.56
CA SER A 381 15.35 21.27 -8.81
C SER A 381 14.18 21.27 -9.81
N ALA A 382 12.95 20.99 -9.39
CA ALA A 382 11.78 21.19 -10.23
C ALA A 382 11.24 22.64 -10.09
N PRO A 383 11.60 23.59 -10.98
CA PRO A 383 10.90 24.86 -11.05
C PRO A 383 9.48 24.65 -11.57
N ALA A 384 8.57 25.47 -11.07
CA ALA A 384 7.24 25.67 -11.62
C ALA A 384 7.30 25.77 -13.16
N SER A 385 6.36 25.12 -13.84
CA SER A 385 6.17 25.13 -15.30
C SER A 385 7.38 24.69 -16.12
N ARG A 386 7.52 23.37 -16.33
CA ARG A 386 8.11 22.89 -17.58
C ARG A 386 7.03 23.07 -18.66
N PRO A 387 7.16 23.97 -19.65
CA PRO A 387 6.29 23.91 -20.82
C PRO A 387 6.41 22.50 -21.42
N PRO A 388 5.32 21.92 -21.95
CA PRO A 388 5.37 20.59 -22.54
C PRO A 388 6.52 20.57 -23.53
N SER A 389 7.43 19.60 -23.37
CA SER A 389 8.43 19.32 -24.37
C SER A 389 7.67 19.09 -25.68
N VAL A 390 7.77 20.05 -26.60
CA VAL A 390 7.38 19.88 -27.98
C VAL A 390 8.13 18.63 -28.43
N ILE A 391 7.40 17.53 -28.55
CA ILE A 391 7.83 16.38 -29.31
C ILE A 391 8.14 16.96 -30.68
N LYS A 392 9.42 17.12 -31.00
CA LYS A 392 9.86 17.40 -32.35
C LYS A 392 9.41 16.19 -33.17
N PRO A 393 8.38 16.27 -34.03
CA PRO A 393 8.03 15.14 -34.84
C PRO A 393 9.24 14.81 -35.72
N ALA A 394 9.59 13.53 -35.77
CA ALA A 394 10.56 13.03 -36.71
C ALA A 394 10.14 13.48 -38.11
N SER A 395 11.00 14.28 -38.74
CA SER A 395 10.90 14.71 -40.12
C SER A 395 10.73 13.49 -41.03
N THR A 396 9.49 13.16 -41.36
CA THR A 396 9.14 12.40 -42.55
C THR A 396 8.77 13.43 -43.60
N GLY A 397 9.40 13.33 -44.78
CA GLY A 397 9.29 14.33 -45.84
C GLY A 397 7.84 14.59 -46.29
N PRO A 398 7.56 15.78 -46.84
CA PRO A 398 6.22 16.17 -47.26
C PRO A 398 5.76 15.32 -48.45
N ASP A 399 4.61 14.66 -48.28
CA ASP A 399 3.90 13.95 -49.34
C ASP A 399 3.19 14.98 -50.26
N PRO A 400 3.55 15.06 -51.57
CA PRO A 400 3.08 16.11 -52.49
C PRO A 400 1.60 16.02 -52.89
N ARG A 401 0.78 15.23 -52.19
CA ARG A 401 -0.67 15.08 -52.48
C ARG A 401 -1.59 15.41 -51.31
N SER A 402 -1.09 15.95 -50.21
CA SER A 402 -1.95 16.39 -49.10
C SER A 402 -2.47 17.82 -49.30
N ILE A 403 -3.76 17.94 -49.61
CA ILE A 403 -4.48 19.21 -49.68
C ILE A 403 -4.95 19.57 -48.26
N ALA A 404 -4.52 20.72 -47.73
CA ALA A 404 -4.92 21.19 -46.41
C ALA A 404 -6.37 21.70 -46.42
N ILE A 405 -7.29 20.92 -45.86
CA ILE A 405 -8.68 21.31 -45.65
C ILE A 405 -8.75 22.19 -44.38
N LYS A 406 -9.07 23.48 -44.55
CA LYS A 406 -9.41 24.37 -43.42
C LYS A 406 -10.83 24.02 -42.93
N GLN A 407 -10.92 23.32 -41.79
CA GLN A 407 -12.18 23.16 -41.07
C GLN A 407 -12.53 24.46 -40.34
N ALA A 408 -13.40 25.28 -40.95
CA ALA A 408 -14.16 26.30 -40.24
C ALA A 408 -15.45 25.65 -39.69
N ASP A 409 -15.71 25.86 -38.40
CA ASP A 409 -16.85 25.31 -37.65
C ASP A 409 -18.15 26.07 -38.04
N ILE A 410 -18.92 25.53 -39.00
CA ILE A 410 -20.13 26.15 -39.58
C ILE A 410 -21.40 25.89 -38.73
N PHE A 411 -21.32 25.13 -37.63
CA PHE A 411 -22.50 24.72 -36.85
C PHE A 411 -22.55 25.25 -35.41
N ARG A 412 -22.27 26.53 -35.20
CA ARG A 412 -22.65 27.19 -33.93
C ARG A 412 -23.89 28.08 -34.10
N PRO A 413 -25.04 27.71 -33.49
CA PRO A 413 -26.23 28.55 -33.52
C PRO A 413 -26.06 29.81 -32.67
N VAL A 414 -26.72 30.88 -33.12
CA VAL A 414 -26.81 32.20 -32.48
C VAL A 414 -27.46 32.07 -31.09
N VAL A 415 -26.69 32.27 -30.03
CA VAL A 415 -27.21 32.27 -28.65
C VAL A 415 -27.67 33.67 -28.26
N LYS A 416 -28.93 33.74 -27.81
CA LYS A 416 -29.67 34.91 -27.34
C LYS A 416 -29.07 35.54 -26.07
N GLN A 417 -29.25 36.87 -25.99
CA GLN A 417 -29.18 37.78 -24.83
C GLN A 417 -28.13 37.48 -23.74
N LYS A 418 -26.99 38.12 -23.92
CA LYS A 418 -25.89 38.24 -22.96
C LYS A 418 -26.20 39.27 -21.88
N SER A 419 -26.11 38.87 -20.62
CA SER A 419 -26.13 39.75 -19.46
C SER A 419 -24.93 40.71 -19.49
N THR A 420 -25.10 41.91 -18.92
CA THR A 420 -24.13 43.02 -18.87
C THR A 420 -22.73 42.63 -18.37
N LEU A 421 -22.60 41.55 -17.60
CA LEU A 421 -21.34 41.01 -17.09
C LEU A 421 -20.49 40.33 -18.19
N SER A 422 -21.13 39.70 -19.17
CA SER A 422 -20.43 39.05 -20.28
C SER A 422 -19.87 40.05 -21.30
N LEU A 423 -20.46 41.25 -21.40
CA LEU A 423 -19.95 42.35 -22.23
C LEU A 423 -18.67 42.96 -21.63
N ALA A 424 -18.61 43.08 -20.29
CA ALA A 424 -17.40 43.52 -19.60
C ALA A 424 -16.25 42.51 -19.69
N LEU A 425 -16.55 41.20 -19.69
CA LEU A 425 -15.55 40.14 -19.87
C LEU A 425 -15.06 40.03 -21.32
N GLN A 426 -15.96 40.22 -22.29
CA GLN A 426 -15.61 40.08 -23.71
C GLN A 426 -14.72 41.23 -24.20
N ASN A 427 -14.95 42.47 -23.74
CA ASN A 427 -14.06 43.60 -24.03
C ASN A 427 -12.66 43.46 -23.39
N VAL A 428 -12.50 42.57 -22.40
CA VAL A 428 -11.22 42.30 -21.72
C VAL A 428 -10.48 41.11 -22.37
N LEU A 429 -11.19 40.19 -23.01
CA LEU A 429 -10.62 38.98 -23.61
C LEU A 429 -10.12 39.18 -25.05
N ASP A 430 -10.62 40.18 -25.79
CA ASP A 430 -10.21 40.46 -27.18
C ASP A 430 -9.04 41.47 -27.30
N GLY A 431 -8.39 41.84 -26.18
CA GLY A 431 -7.22 42.71 -26.16
C GLY A 431 -5.88 41.97 -26.29
N PRO A 432 -4.81 42.60 -26.82
CA PRO A 432 -3.49 41.99 -26.93
C PRO A 432 -2.94 41.56 -25.55
N ILE A 433 -2.34 40.37 -25.50
CA ILE A 433 -1.79 39.74 -24.28
C ILE A 433 -0.79 40.69 -23.60
N ARG A 434 -1.18 41.28 -22.47
CA ARG A 434 -0.29 42.08 -21.60
C ARG A 434 0.15 41.25 -20.41
N ALA A 435 1.42 41.37 -20.02
CA ALA A 435 2.04 40.63 -18.92
C ALA A 435 1.51 41.02 -17.52
N THR A 436 0.71 42.08 -17.43
CA THR A 436 0.04 42.53 -16.20
C THR A 436 -1.47 42.60 -16.42
N PRO A 437 -2.28 41.96 -15.55
CA PRO A 437 -3.73 41.95 -15.71
C PRO A 437 -4.29 43.37 -15.52
N PRO A 438 -5.25 43.80 -16.35
CA PRO A 438 -5.87 45.11 -16.20
C PRO A 438 -6.59 45.21 -14.84
N THR A 439 -6.51 46.38 -14.21
CA THR A 439 -7.08 46.73 -12.89
C THR A 439 -8.51 46.22 -12.59
N PRO A 440 -9.46 46.12 -13.54
CA PRO A 440 -10.77 45.51 -13.27
C PRO A 440 -10.72 44.01 -12.92
N VAL A 441 -9.77 43.22 -13.45
CA VAL A 441 -9.67 41.78 -13.19
C VAL A 441 -9.09 41.49 -11.80
N ALA A 442 -8.14 42.32 -11.35
CA ALA A 442 -7.64 42.27 -9.98
C ALA A 442 -8.75 42.58 -8.96
N LYS A 443 -9.57 43.61 -9.23
CA LYS A 443 -10.72 43.97 -8.39
C LYS A 443 -11.82 42.90 -8.36
N VAL A 444 -12.05 42.18 -9.48
CA VAL A 444 -12.97 41.03 -9.52
C VAL A 444 -12.43 39.84 -8.74
N GLY A 445 -11.11 39.58 -8.80
CA GLY A 445 -10.45 38.56 -7.97
C GLY A 445 -10.54 38.87 -6.48
N GLU A 446 -10.30 40.13 -6.09
CA GLU A 446 -10.46 40.61 -4.70
C GLU A 446 -11.91 40.54 -4.23
N ALA A 447 -12.87 40.97 -5.06
CA ALA A 447 -14.30 40.88 -4.73
C ALA A 447 -14.76 39.42 -4.58
N ALA A 448 -14.29 38.51 -5.43
CA ALA A 448 -14.58 37.08 -5.32
C ALA A 448 -14.01 36.46 -4.03
N MET A 449 -12.81 36.88 -3.62
CA MET A 449 -12.21 36.47 -2.34
C MET A 449 -13.01 36.98 -1.14
N ILE A 450 -13.50 38.23 -1.18
CA ILE A 450 -14.35 38.80 -0.13
C ILE A 450 -15.70 38.06 -0.04
N VAL A 451 -16.34 37.76 -1.18
CA VAL A 451 -17.59 36.99 -1.21
C VAL A 451 -17.38 35.58 -0.66
N ARG A 452 -16.28 34.92 -1.03
CA ARG A 452 -15.91 33.61 -0.48
C ARG A 452 -15.69 33.67 1.03
N GLN A 453 -14.96 34.67 1.52
CA GLN A 453 -14.73 34.86 2.95
C GLN A 453 -16.04 35.13 3.71
N ARG A 454 -16.97 35.92 3.14
CA ARG A 454 -18.30 36.15 3.75
C ARG A 454 -19.17 34.90 3.75
N ALA A 455 -19.14 34.11 2.67
CA ALA A 455 -19.87 32.84 2.59
C ALA A 455 -19.33 31.82 3.61
N VAL A 456 -18.00 31.75 3.76
CA VAL A 456 -17.36 30.90 4.79
C VAL A 456 -17.75 31.35 6.19
N LYS A 457 -17.63 32.65 6.50
CA LYS A 457 -18.04 33.19 7.81
C LYS A 457 -19.52 32.93 8.10
N SER A 458 -20.41 33.17 7.14
CA SER A 458 -21.84 32.90 7.33
C SER A 458 -22.13 31.42 7.56
N ALA A 459 -21.39 30.51 6.91
CA ALA A 459 -21.53 29.09 7.15
C ALA A 459 -20.98 28.69 8.54
N GLU A 460 -19.85 29.28 8.94
CA GLU A 460 -19.25 29.09 10.27
C GLU A 460 -20.18 29.60 11.39
N ASP A 461 -20.83 30.75 11.20
CA ASP A 461 -21.77 31.33 12.16
C ASP A 461 -23.02 30.47 12.33
N VAL A 462 -23.59 29.98 11.21
CA VAL A 462 -24.74 29.05 11.23
C VAL A 462 -24.35 27.73 11.89
N GLN A 463 -23.16 27.21 11.60
CA GLN A 463 -22.65 26.01 12.24
C GLN A 463 -22.48 26.21 13.75
N ALA A 464 -21.89 27.33 14.18
CA ALA A 464 -21.70 27.65 15.59
C ALA A 464 -23.04 27.76 16.33
N GLN A 465 -24.05 28.38 15.70
CA GLN A 465 -25.39 28.49 16.27
C GLN A 465 -26.10 27.13 16.41
N VAL A 466 -26.00 26.27 15.40
CA VAL A 466 -26.59 24.92 15.44
C VAL A 466 -25.89 24.04 16.46
N VAL A 467 -24.56 24.07 16.50
CA VAL A 467 -23.76 23.32 17.48
C VAL A 467 -24.08 23.78 18.90
N GLY A 468 -24.15 25.10 19.14
CA GLY A 468 -24.51 25.64 20.46
C GLY A 468 -25.90 25.24 20.93
N ARG A 469 -26.89 25.14 20.02
CA ARG A 469 -28.23 24.63 20.36
C ARG A 469 -28.25 23.14 20.70
N ILE A 470 -27.40 22.33 20.06
CA ILE A 470 -27.30 20.90 20.34
C ILE A 470 -26.55 20.67 21.67
N GLU A 471 -25.45 21.40 21.89
CA GLU A 471 -24.65 21.35 23.12
C GLU A 471 -25.43 21.80 24.37
N ALA A 472 -26.48 22.61 24.22
CA ALA A 472 -27.37 23.01 25.30
C ALA A 472 -28.16 21.83 25.91
N THR A 473 -28.17 20.64 25.29
CA THR A 473 -28.78 19.43 25.84
C THR A 473 -27.71 18.48 26.41
N PRO A 474 -27.95 17.80 27.55
CA PRO A 474 -26.95 16.92 28.17
C PRO A 474 -26.60 15.68 27.32
N LEU A 475 -27.50 15.26 26.44
CA LEU A 475 -27.25 14.22 25.43
C LEU A 475 -26.51 14.81 24.22
N GLY A 476 -26.89 16.00 23.76
CA GLY A 476 -26.27 16.65 22.61
C GLY A 476 -24.81 17.06 22.86
N SER A 477 -24.45 17.47 24.07
CA SER A 477 -23.05 17.77 24.41
C SER A 477 -22.13 16.54 24.30
N LYS A 478 -22.62 15.35 24.70
CA LYS A 478 -21.91 14.07 24.51
C LYS A 478 -21.78 13.69 23.04
N VAL A 479 -22.86 13.82 22.28
CA VAL A 479 -22.84 13.51 20.83
C VAL A 479 -21.90 14.46 20.08
N VAL A 480 -21.91 15.75 20.41
CA VAL A 480 -21.04 16.74 19.77
C VAL A 480 -19.58 16.55 20.18
N SER A 481 -19.28 16.23 21.44
CA SER A 481 -17.90 15.94 21.85
C SER A 481 -17.35 14.69 21.17
N GLU A 482 -18.15 13.63 21.04
CA GLU A 482 -17.80 12.46 20.26
C GLU A 482 -17.60 12.81 18.77
N ALA A 483 -18.53 13.56 18.16
CA ALA A 483 -18.43 13.97 16.76
C ALA A 483 -17.18 14.84 16.49
N LYS A 484 -16.86 15.77 17.40
CA LYS A 484 -15.61 16.55 17.36
C LYS A 484 -14.39 15.63 17.49
N GLY A 485 -14.43 14.64 18.38
CA GLY A 485 -13.38 13.62 18.51
C GLY A 485 -13.22 12.75 17.26
N TRP A 486 -14.31 12.39 16.58
CA TRP A 486 -14.29 11.70 15.29
C TRP A 486 -13.73 12.57 14.17
N SER A 487 -14.12 13.85 14.10
CA SER A 487 -13.59 14.81 13.14
C SER A 487 -12.09 15.02 13.33
N ALA A 488 -11.64 15.23 14.58
CA ALA A 488 -10.23 15.37 14.91
C ALA A 488 -9.42 14.12 14.54
N ARG A 489 -9.93 12.91 14.86
CA ARG A 489 -9.29 11.65 14.45
C ARG A 489 -9.23 11.49 12.93
N THR A 490 -10.27 11.90 12.22
CA THR A 490 -10.32 11.83 10.75
C THR A 490 -9.33 12.80 10.12
N ASN A 491 -9.29 14.05 10.58
CA ASN A 491 -8.32 15.05 10.11
C ASN A 491 -6.87 14.63 10.44
N ALA A 492 -6.64 14.10 11.64
CA ALA A 492 -5.33 13.56 12.00
C ALA A 492 -4.94 12.40 11.08
N TRP A 493 -5.86 11.48 10.80
CA TRP A 493 -5.64 10.38 9.88
C TRP A 493 -5.35 10.87 8.45
N VAL A 494 -6.08 11.86 7.95
CA VAL A 494 -5.82 12.47 6.62
C VAL A 494 -4.43 13.08 6.58
N GLY A 495 -4.04 13.86 7.59
CA GLY A 495 -2.72 14.47 7.68
C GLY A 495 -1.59 13.42 7.64
N ARG A 496 -1.70 12.36 8.46
CA ARG A 496 -0.71 11.26 8.48
C ARG A 496 -0.66 10.50 7.15
N THR A 497 -1.82 10.21 6.58
CA THR A 497 -1.93 9.49 5.30
C THR A 497 -1.33 10.31 4.15
N TRP A 498 -1.58 11.61 4.13
CA TRP A 498 -0.97 12.53 3.18
C TRP A 498 0.55 12.53 3.30
N ALA A 499 1.08 12.67 4.53
CA ALA A 499 2.52 12.72 4.79
C ALA A 499 3.20 11.42 4.34
N THR A 500 2.61 10.28 4.70
CA THR A 500 3.08 8.95 4.32
C THR A 500 3.11 8.80 2.80
N ARG A 501 2.02 9.10 2.09
CA ARG A 501 1.96 8.98 0.62
C ARG A 501 2.96 9.91 -0.07
N ARG A 502 3.11 11.12 0.45
CA ARG A 502 4.06 12.09 -0.10
C ARG A 502 5.49 11.62 0.10
N PHE A 503 5.79 11.07 1.27
CA PHE A 503 7.06 10.44 1.57
C PHE A 503 7.35 9.26 0.62
N ASP A 504 6.43 8.29 0.48
CA ASP A 504 6.65 7.12 -0.39
C ASP A 504 6.75 7.48 -1.88
N GLY A 505 6.04 8.53 -2.30
CA GLY A 505 6.09 9.04 -3.67
C GLY A 505 7.47 9.58 -4.03
N VAL A 506 8.19 10.11 -3.04
CA VAL A 506 9.53 10.68 -3.19
C VAL A 506 10.63 9.64 -2.91
N LEU A 507 10.44 8.84 -1.87
CA LEU A 507 11.39 7.84 -1.37
C LEU A 507 10.74 6.46 -1.31
N PRO A 508 10.57 5.79 -2.47
CA PRO A 508 9.90 4.49 -2.50
C PRO A 508 10.71 3.35 -1.88
N ASP A 509 12.01 3.55 -1.65
CA ASP A 509 12.94 2.52 -1.19
C ASP A 509 13.94 3.08 -0.16
N VAL A 510 13.41 3.71 0.89
CA VAL A 510 14.24 4.24 1.98
C VAL A 510 14.97 3.12 2.72
N GLU A 511 14.32 1.97 2.90
CA GLU A 511 14.88 0.87 3.68
C GLU A 511 16.14 0.29 3.04
N SER A 512 16.19 0.16 1.71
CA SER A 512 17.42 -0.25 1.02
C SER A 512 18.56 0.73 1.26
N ALA A 513 18.28 2.04 1.23
CA ALA A 513 19.29 3.05 1.51
C ALA A 513 19.80 2.95 2.96
N LEU A 514 18.91 2.69 3.93
CA LEU A 514 19.30 2.50 5.33
C LEU A 514 20.19 1.28 5.54
N TRP A 515 19.86 0.14 4.91
CA TRP A 515 20.72 -1.03 4.98
C TRP A 515 22.07 -0.79 4.32
N ILE A 516 22.11 -0.11 3.18
CA ILE A 516 23.39 0.25 2.53
C ILE A 516 24.24 1.11 3.46
N ILE A 517 23.65 2.11 4.11
CA ILE A 517 24.35 2.99 5.06
C ILE A 517 24.88 2.20 6.26
N ASP A 518 24.08 1.27 6.81
CA ASP A 518 24.50 0.43 7.93
C ASP A 518 25.60 -0.57 7.53
N ILE A 519 25.52 -1.14 6.33
CA ILE A 519 26.57 -1.98 5.73
C ILE A 519 27.86 -1.17 5.58
N PHE A 520 27.79 0.05 5.03
CA PHE A 520 28.95 0.92 4.89
C PHE A 520 29.61 1.21 6.24
N ALA A 521 28.82 1.59 7.25
CA ALA A 521 29.35 1.85 8.59
C ALA A 521 30.00 0.62 9.20
N THR A 522 29.35 -0.54 9.09
CA THR A 522 29.85 -1.80 9.66
C THR A 522 31.16 -2.24 8.99
N LEU A 523 31.20 -2.23 7.65
CA LEU A 523 32.40 -2.59 6.90
C LEU A 523 33.54 -1.59 7.11
N ALA A 524 33.25 -0.28 7.10
CA ALA A 524 34.23 0.76 7.37
C ALA A 524 34.87 0.58 8.76
N VAL A 525 34.06 0.44 9.81
CA VAL A 525 34.57 0.25 11.18
C VAL A 525 35.46 -1.00 11.29
N SER A 526 35.04 -2.11 10.67
CA SER A 526 35.83 -3.35 10.70
C SER A 526 37.11 -3.30 9.84
N SER A 527 37.18 -2.41 8.85
CA SER A 527 38.32 -2.34 7.92
C SER A 527 39.62 -1.93 8.60
N ILE A 528 39.56 -1.26 9.76
CA ILE A 528 40.77 -0.88 10.52
C ILE A 528 41.58 -2.11 10.93
N GLU A 529 40.90 -3.18 11.33
CA GLU A 529 41.54 -4.39 11.86
C GLU A 529 41.66 -5.49 10.81
N GLU A 530 40.74 -5.54 9.84
CA GLU A 530 40.57 -6.69 8.96
C GLU A 530 40.95 -6.44 7.49
N ASP A 531 41.02 -5.18 7.04
CA ASP A 531 41.38 -4.83 5.66
C ASP A 531 42.88 -4.55 5.56
N THR A 532 43.66 -5.60 5.30
CA THR A 532 45.13 -5.53 5.22
C THR A 532 45.64 -4.64 4.09
N TYR A 533 44.83 -4.41 3.06
CA TYR A 533 45.22 -3.67 1.86
C TYR A 533 44.64 -2.24 1.82
N GLY A 534 43.79 -1.89 2.79
CA GLY A 534 43.19 -0.56 2.91
C GLY A 534 42.25 -0.19 1.75
N TYR A 535 41.66 -1.16 1.06
CA TYR A 535 40.73 -0.90 -0.04
C TYR A 535 39.52 -0.08 0.40
N VAL A 536 38.95 -0.39 1.58
CA VAL A 536 37.82 0.34 2.16
C VAL A 536 38.23 1.75 2.59
N GLN A 537 39.44 1.90 3.12
CA GLN A 537 39.97 3.19 3.58
C GLN A 537 40.14 4.18 2.42
N GLN A 538 40.47 3.70 1.22
CA GLN A 538 40.57 4.52 0.01
C GLN A 538 39.21 5.11 -0.43
N VAL A 539 38.12 4.35 -0.27
CA VAL A 539 36.75 4.78 -0.66
C VAL A 539 35.98 5.44 0.48
N LEU A 540 36.53 5.44 1.69
CA LEU A 540 35.87 5.98 2.88
C LEU A 540 35.49 7.47 2.75
N PRO A 541 36.35 8.38 2.21
CA PRO A 541 35.98 9.79 2.09
C PRO A 541 34.76 10.00 1.21
N ALA A 542 34.71 9.33 0.05
CA ALA A 542 33.57 9.39 -0.88
C ALA A 542 32.30 8.81 -0.24
N THR A 543 32.44 7.79 0.61
CA THR A 543 31.33 7.18 1.34
C THR A 543 30.75 8.12 2.37
N MET A 544 31.60 8.73 3.21
CA MET A 544 31.16 9.73 4.20
C MET A 544 30.50 10.93 3.52
N GLU A 545 31.07 11.42 2.41
CA GLU A 545 30.49 12.48 1.60
C GLU A 545 29.10 12.10 1.07
N ALA A 546 28.93 10.88 0.55
CA ALA A 546 27.64 10.39 0.06
C ALA A 546 26.58 10.33 1.18
N ILE A 547 26.93 9.82 2.37
CA ILE A 547 26.02 9.75 3.52
C ILE A 547 25.61 11.16 3.98
N VAL A 548 26.56 12.10 4.06
CA VAL A 548 26.29 13.50 4.44
C VAL A 548 25.38 14.19 3.42
N ARG A 549 25.64 14.01 2.12
CA ARG A 549 24.78 14.56 1.06
C ARG A 549 23.37 13.97 1.12
N TYR A 550 23.25 12.67 1.36
CA TYR A 550 21.96 12.02 1.53
C TYR A 550 21.20 12.57 2.74
N ARG A 551 21.86 12.71 3.90
CA ARG A 551 21.29 13.36 5.10
C ARG A 551 20.80 14.79 4.81
N SER A 552 21.61 15.61 4.14
CA SER A 552 21.23 16.98 3.80
C SER A 552 19.97 17.02 2.92
N ALA A 553 19.87 16.12 1.94
CA ALA A 553 18.68 16.00 1.10
C ALA A 553 17.43 15.55 1.89
N LEU A 554 17.60 14.68 2.89
CA LEU A 554 16.50 14.29 3.80
C LEU A 554 16.02 15.45 4.66
N LEU A 555 16.92 16.27 5.22
CA LEU A 555 16.56 17.48 5.98
C LEU A 555 15.82 18.50 5.11
N SER A 556 16.28 18.70 3.88
CA SER A 556 15.58 19.56 2.92
C SER A 556 14.18 19.03 2.61
N LEU A 557 14.02 17.71 2.44
CA LEU A 557 12.70 17.07 2.29
C LEU A 557 11.81 17.24 3.52
N GLN A 558 12.36 17.11 4.73
CA GLN A 558 11.59 17.30 5.96
C GLN A 558 11.01 18.72 6.02
N ASN A 559 11.83 19.73 5.74
CA ASN A 559 11.38 21.12 5.71
C ASN A 559 10.32 21.35 4.62
N GLU A 560 10.50 20.77 3.43
CA GLU A 560 9.51 20.89 2.35
C GLU A 560 8.17 20.26 2.73
N LEU A 561 8.17 19.05 3.32
CA LEU A 561 6.93 18.38 3.73
C LEU A 561 6.23 19.15 4.86
N VAL A 562 6.97 19.66 5.83
CA VAL A 562 6.42 20.48 6.92
C VAL A 562 5.79 21.77 6.36
N MET A 563 6.46 22.43 5.41
CA MET A 563 5.90 23.61 4.74
C MET A 563 4.68 23.27 3.89
N ALA A 564 4.71 22.17 3.13
CA ALA A 564 3.59 21.72 2.30
C ALA A 564 2.38 21.30 3.14
N ALA A 565 2.59 20.76 4.36
CA ALA A 565 1.52 20.36 5.26
C ALA A 565 0.64 21.55 5.70
N SER A 566 1.16 22.78 5.66
CA SER A 566 0.38 23.99 5.98
C SER A 566 -0.85 24.16 5.06
N SER A 567 -0.83 23.59 3.85
CA SER A 567 -1.95 23.65 2.89
C SER A 567 -3.15 22.76 3.27
N LEU A 568 -2.99 21.83 4.22
CA LEU A 568 -4.02 20.84 4.60
C LEU A 568 -5.09 21.38 5.56
N GLY A 569 -5.05 22.66 5.90
CA GLY A 569 -5.99 23.30 6.84
C GLY A 569 -6.00 22.60 8.21
N PRO A 570 -7.14 22.03 8.67
CA PRO A 570 -7.25 21.40 10.00
C PRO A 570 -6.39 20.13 10.16
N SER A 571 -5.89 19.55 9.06
CA SER A 571 -5.03 18.35 9.10
C SER A 571 -3.52 18.66 9.07
N SER A 572 -3.16 19.95 9.03
CA SER A 572 -1.78 20.42 8.86
C SER A 572 -0.83 19.97 9.97
N ALA A 573 -1.23 20.13 11.25
CA ALA A 573 -0.42 19.75 12.39
C ALA A 573 -0.07 18.26 12.39
N ALA A 574 -1.05 17.39 12.16
CA ALA A 574 -0.83 15.95 12.10
C ALA A 574 0.03 15.52 10.91
N GLY A 575 -0.12 16.19 9.75
CA GLY A 575 0.73 15.93 8.59
C GLY A 575 2.19 16.37 8.80
N ALA A 576 2.41 17.52 9.43
CA ALA A 576 3.75 18.03 9.74
C ALA A 576 4.48 17.14 10.75
N GLU A 577 3.79 16.73 11.82
CA GLU A 577 4.36 15.83 12.84
C GLU A 577 4.71 14.45 12.25
N GLU A 578 3.81 13.86 11.46
CA GLU A 578 4.09 12.57 10.80
C GLU A 578 5.27 12.67 9.83
N ALA A 579 5.37 13.76 9.05
CA ALA A 579 6.49 13.98 8.15
C ALA A 579 7.84 14.06 8.89
N LYS A 580 7.86 14.68 10.09
CA LYS A 580 9.05 14.70 10.94
C LYS A 580 9.40 13.30 11.42
N LEU A 581 8.43 12.54 11.92
CA LEU A 581 8.64 11.18 12.42
C LEU A 581 9.16 10.22 11.35
N LEU A 582 8.58 10.26 10.14
CA LEU A 582 8.99 9.41 9.02
C LEU A 582 10.43 9.69 8.58
N LEU A 583 10.88 10.95 8.65
CA LEU A 583 12.23 11.36 8.25
C LEU A 583 13.25 11.33 9.39
N ALA A 584 12.82 11.33 10.66
CA ALA A 584 13.71 11.23 11.81
C ALA A 584 14.55 9.95 11.76
N VAL A 585 13.90 8.80 11.57
CA VAL A 585 14.58 7.49 11.49
C VAL A 585 15.71 7.45 10.45
N PRO A 586 15.49 7.83 9.17
CA PRO A 586 16.58 7.80 8.19
C PRO A 586 17.65 8.87 8.44
N ILE A 587 17.31 10.02 9.01
CA ILE A 587 18.29 11.06 9.38
C ILE A 587 19.20 10.55 10.52
N GLU A 588 18.61 10.00 11.58
CA GLU A 588 19.33 9.43 12.72
C GLU A 588 20.23 8.27 12.29
N ALA A 589 19.77 7.42 11.36
CA ALA A 589 20.59 6.34 10.82
C ALA A 589 21.83 6.86 10.07
N CYS A 590 21.71 7.96 9.33
CA CYS A 590 22.85 8.62 8.69
C CYS A 590 23.83 9.18 9.73
N GLU A 591 23.31 9.90 10.72
CA GLU A 591 24.12 10.50 11.79
C GLU A 591 24.83 9.45 12.64
N GLY A 592 24.11 8.43 13.10
CA GLY A 592 24.66 7.33 13.88
C GLY A 592 25.71 6.54 13.11
N SER A 593 25.56 6.41 11.80
CA SER A 593 26.56 5.76 10.94
C SER A 593 27.83 6.60 10.79
N ILE A 594 27.69 7.92 10.63
CA ILE A 594 28.83 8.84 10.62
C ILE A 594 29.55 8.84 11.97
N ARG A 595 28.81 8.92 13.09
CA ARG A 595 29.38 8.87 14.45
C ARG A 595 30.17 7.57 14.67
N ARG A 596 29.59 6.41 14.32
CA ARG A 596 30.28 5.11 14.40
C ARG A 596 31.61 5.10 13.61
N ILE A 597 31.64 5.70 12.43
CA ILE A 597 32.86 5.80 11.62
C ILE A 597 33.85 6.79 12.27
N SER A 598 33.39 7.97 12.70
CA SER A 598 34.26 9.00 13.28
C SER A 598 34.85 8.58 14.62
N ASP A 599 34.14 7.81 15.43
CA ASP A 599 34.65 7.31 16.71
C ASP A 599 35.85 6.39 16.51
N ARG A 600 35.89 5.68 15.37
CA ARG A 600 36.96 4.73 15.03
C ARG A 600 38.07 5.34 14.18
N PHE A 601 37.74 6.22 13.26
CA PHE A 601 38.70 6.87 12.35
C PHE A 601 39.09 8.28 12.77
N GLY A 602 38.54 8.84 13.85
CA GLY A 602 38.67 10.24 14.25
C GLY A 602 40.09 10.81 14.15
N PRO A 603 41.12 10.15 14.72
CA PRO A 603 42.50 10.61 14.62
C PRO A 603 43.04 10.68 13.19
N SER A 604 42.53 9.82 12.30
CA SER A 604 42.94 9.70 10.90
C SER A 604 42.06 10.52 9.94
N LEU A 605 40.91 11.04 10.39
CA LEU A 605 39.99 11.81 9.53
C LEU A 605 40.61 13.12 9.02
N SER A 606 41.60 13.67 9.75
CA SER A 606 42.35 14.87 9.34
C SER A 606 43.18 14.66 8.07
N ALA A 607 43.52 13.40 7.74
CA ALA A 607 44.22 13.06 6.50
C ALA A 607 43.32 13.13 5.27
N PHE A 608 41.98 13.06 5.45
CA PHE A 608 41.03 13.10 4.37
C PHE A 608 40.65 14.55 4.02
N ARG A 609 40.67 14.85 2.72
CA ARG A 609 40.25 16.17 2.21
C ARG A 609 38.77 16.14 1.86
N PHE A 610 37.95 16.79 2.68
CA PHE A 610 36.52 16.97 2.41
C PHE A 610 36.24 18.37 1.82
N PRO A 611 35.22 18.50 0.96
CA PRO A 611 34.70 19.81 0.58
C PRO A 611 34.26 20.60 1.83
N PRO A 612 34.45 21.94 1.91
CA PRO A 612 34.19 22.71 3.12
C PRO A 612 32.78 22.52 3.71
N ALA A 613 31.75 22.49 2.86
CA ALA A 613 30.37 22.26 3.28
C ALA A 613 30.15 20.88 3.93
N ILE A 614 30.83 19.85 3.41
CA ILE A 614 30.78 18.48 3.96
C ILE A 614 31.56 18.42 5.27
N GLY A 615 32.73 19.06 5.34
CA GLY A 615 33.53 19.16 6.55
C GLY A 615 32.76 19.83 7.70
N HIS A 616 32.07 20.94 7.44
CA HIS A 616 31.21 21.59 8.42
C HIS A 616 30.07 20.69 8.89
N ALA A 617 29.36 20.05 7.96
CA ALA A 617 28.27 19.14 8.29
C ALA A 617 28.76 17.93 9.12
N LEU A 618 29.93 17.38 8.82
CA LEU A 618 30.56 16.31 9.61
C LEU A 618 30.88 16.79 11.02
N ALA A 619 31.48 17.98 11.15
CA ALA A 619 31.78 18.58 12.45
C ALA A 619 30.50 18.76 13.28
N ASP A 620 29.40 19.21 12.67
CA ASP A 620 28.11 19.36 13.36
C ASP A 620 27.52 18.03 13.82
N ILE A 621 27.61 16.97 13.01
CA ILE A 621 27.09 15.64 13.37
C ILE A 621 27.90 15.00 14.51
N CYS A 622 29.21 15.24 14.52
CA CYS A 622 30.16 14.67 15.49
C CYS A 622 30.29 15.49 16.78
N LYS A 623 29.65 16.67 16.87
CA LYS A 623 29.60 17.41 18.14
C LYS A 623 28.92 16.53 19.20
N PRO A 624 29.53 16.36 20.39
CA PRO A 624 28.88 15.67 21.49
C PRO A 624 27.56 16.39 21.81
N ALA A 625 26.48 15.64 21.96
CA ALA A 625 25.22 16.19 22.43
C ALA A 625 25.45 16.76 23.84
N SER A 626 25.54 18.08 23.93
CA SER A 626 25.73 18.84 25.17
C SER A 626 24.53 18.74 26.08
#